data_AF-A0A6L8WA72-F1
#
_entry.id   AF-A0A6L8WA72-F1
#
_cell.length_a   1.000
_cell.length_b   1.000
_cell.length_c   1.000
_cell.angle_alpha   90.00
_cell.angle_beta   90.00
_cell.angle_gamma   90.00
#
_symmetry.space_group_name_H-M   'P 1'
#
loop_
_entity.id
_entity.type
_entity.pdbx_description
1 polymer ?
#
loop_
_entity_poly.entity_id
_entity_poly.type
_entity_poly.pdbx_seq_one_letter_code
_entity_poly.pdbx_strand_id
1 'polypeptide(L)'
;MTKKILTSLCSILSTAQPRGMIDCEIVDSEGQPKFGFHSLRHAAASLFIEQGWTPKKIQVLLGHSSINMTFDVYGHLFHNPEEDVAQMAKMESDLLAA
;
A
#
# COMPACT_ATOMS: atom_id res chain seq x y z
N MET A 1 -9.46 -4.07 -14.45
CA MET A 1 -10.31 -3.71 -13.30
C MET A 1 -9.60 -2.81 -12.28
N THR A 2 -8.28 -2.91 -12.13
CA THR A 2 -7.42 -2.12 -11.22
C THR A 2 -7.40 -0.60 -11.44
N LYS A 3 -7.59 -0.11 -12.68
CA LYS A 3 -7.58 1.34 -12.96
C LYS A 3 -8.79 2.11 -12.40
N LYS A 4 -9.96 1.46 -12.22
CA LYS A 4 -11.17 2.13 -11.70
C LYS A 4 -11.09 2.41 -10.19
N ILE A 5 -10.41 1.55 -9.44
CA ILE A 5 -10.14 1.76 -8.01
C ILE A 5 -9.17 2.95 -7.82
N LEU A 6 -8.16 3.04 -8.69
CA LEU A 6 -7.15 4.10 -8.66
C LEU A 6 -7.71 5.50 -8.93
N THR A 7 -8.70 5.64 -9.83
CA THR A 7 -9.35 6.94 -10.10
C THR A 7 -10.25 7.36 -8.94
N SER A 8 -10.91 6.40 -8.26
CA SER A 8 -11.78 6.69 -7.12
C SER A 8 -11.02 7.16 -5.88
N LEU A 9 -9.90 6.51 -5.54
CA LEU A 9 -9.04 6.90 -4.40
C LEU A 9 -8.36 8.27 -4.59
N CYS A 10 -8.02 8.64 -5.82
CA CYS A 10 -7.46 9.96 -6.12
C CYS A 10 -8.49 11.08 -5.95
N SER A 11 -9.76 10.83 -6.29
CA SER A 11 -10.86 11.77 -6.04
C SER A 11 -11.16 11.93 -4.54
N ILE A 12 -11.08 10.84 -3.76
CA ILE A 12 -11.30 10.84 -2.30
C ILE A 12 -10.21 11.63 -1.56
N LEU A 13 -8.95 11.52 -1.99
CA LEU A 13 -7.83 12.27 -1.41
C LEU A 13 -7.87 13.78 -1.76
N SER A 14 -8.54 14.18 -2.85
CA SER A 14 -8.62 15.57 -3.31
C SER A 14 -9.74 16.38 -2.64
N THR A 15 -10.77 15.74 -2.08
CA THR A 15 -11.86 16.43 -1.39
C THR A 15 -11.72 16.22 0.11
N ALA A 16 -11.05 17.16 0.78
CA ALA A 16 -11.03 17.30 2.24
C ALA A 16 -12.42 17.71 2.77
N GLN A 17 -13.44 16.90 2.50
CA GLN A 17 -14.81 17.11 2.92
C GLN A 17 -15.13 16.11 4.06
N PRO A 18 -15.68 16.56 5.20
CA PRO A 18 -15.94 15.71 6.36
C PRO A 18 -16.91 14.53 6.09
N ARG A 19 -17.62 14.54 4.96
CA ARG A 19 -18.48 13.43 4.52
C ARG A 19 -17.71 12.18 4.07
N GLY A 20 -16.53 12.33 3.44
CA GLY A 20 -15.77 11.18 2.94
C GLY A 20 -15.23 10.27 4.04
N MET A 21 -15.05 10.80 5.25
CA MET A 21 -14.62 10.03 6.42
C MET A 21 -15.72 9.10 6.95
N ILE A 22 -16.99 9.39 6.68
CA ILE A 22 -18.15 8.57 7.09
C ILE A 22 -18.34 7.40 6.12
N ASP A 23 -18.14 7.63 4.82
CA ASP A 23 -18.21 6.59 3.77
C ASP A 23 -17.10 5.54 3.89
N CYS A 24 -15.94 5.92 4.44
CA CYS A 24 -14.86 4.98 4.76
C CYS A 24 -15.01 4.30 6.13
N GLU A 25 -16.10 4.55 6.87
CA GLU A 25 -16.39 4.00 8.21
C GLU A 25 -15.26 4.15 9.25
N ILE A 26 -14.34 5.09 9.07
CA ILE A 26 -13.21 5.29 10.01
C ILE A 26 -13.63 5.93 11.33
N VAL A 27 -14.81 6.56 11.35
CA VAL A 27 -15.45 7.17 12.52
C VAL A 27 -16.84 6.57 12.72
N ASP A 28 -17.33 6.54 13.96
CA ASP A 28 -18.70 6.13 14.27
C ASP A 28 -19.71 7.24 13.93
N SER A 29 -21.01 6.96 14.13
CA SER A 29 -22.09 7.93 13.91
C SER A 29 -22.02 9.14 14.83
N GLU A 30 -21.18 9.10 15.86
CA GLU A 30 -20.96 10.17 16.85
C GLU A 30 -19.63 10.91 16.60
N GLY A 31 -18.87 10.52 15.56
CA GLY A 31 -17.60 11.14 15.18
C GLY A 31 -16.38 10.64 15.96
N GLN A 32 -16.49 9.58 16.75
CA GLN A 32 -15.35 8.98 17.44
C GLN A 32 -14.55 8.06 16.51
N PRO A 33 -13.21 8.03 16.63
CA PRO A 33 -12.38 7.16 15.82
C PRO A 33 -12.65 5.69 16.16
N LYS A 34 -13.08 4.89 15.17
CA LYS A 34 -13.25 3.44 15.34
C LYS A 34 -11.92 2.70 15.46
N PHE A 35 -10.85 3.29 14.93
CA PHE A 35 -9.52 2.69 14.86
C PHE A 35 -8.47 3.59 15.50
N GLY A 36 -7.52 2.99 16.22
CA GLY A 36 -6.38 3.71 16.77
C GLY A 36 -5.38 4.12 15.67
N PHE A 37 -4.57 5.15 15.96
CA PHE A 37 -3.52 5.62 15.06
C PHE A 37 -2.55 4.52 14.59
N HIS A 38 -2.29 3.53 15.45
CA HIS A 38 -1.43 2.40 15.10
C HIS A 38 -2.07 1.52 14.00
N SER A 39 -3.37 1.24 14.10
CA SER A 39 -4.11 0.47 13.11
C SER A 39 -4.19 1.20 11.77
N LEU A 40 -4.40 2.51 11.79
CA LEU A 40 -4.38 3.35 10.59
C LEU A 40 -3.00 3.38 9.94
N ARG A 41 -1.93 3.39 10.74
CA ARG A 41 -0.55 3.30 10.24
C ARG A 41 -0.31 1.97 9.51
N HIS A 42 -0.77 0.85 10.07
CA HIS A 42 -0.69 -0.47 9.42
C HIS A 42 -1.49 -0.51 8.11
N ALA A 43 -2.72 0.00 8.12
CA ALA A 43 -3.56 0.06 6.93
C ALA A 43 -2.91 0.90 5.81
N ALA A 44 -2.34 2.06 6.15
CA ALA A 44 -1.62 2.89 5.20
C ALA A 44 -0.40 2.17 4.62
N ALA A 45 0.39 1.47 5.45
CA ALA A 45 1.53 0.70 5.00
C ALA A 45 1.14 -0.41 4.01
N SER A 46 0.11 -1.20 4.33
CA SER A 46 -0.40 -2.25 3.43
C SER A 46 -0.86 -1.69 2.08
N LEU A 47 -1.56 -0.55 2.08
CA LEU A 47 -2.00 0.12 0.86
C LEU A 47 -0.82 0.60 0.00
N PHE A 48 0.23 1.14 0.61
CA PHE A 48 1.41 1.56 -0.16
C PHE A 48 2.16 0.37 -0.77
N ILE A 49 2.19 -0.77 -0.08
CA ILE A 49 2.82 -1.99 -0.59
C ILE A 49 2.03 -2.56 -1.78
N GLU A 50 0.70 -2.62 -1.68
CA GLU A 50 -0.17 -3.06 -2.78
C GLU A 50 -0.04 -2.14 -4.01
N GLN A 51 0.23 -0.86 -3.80
CA GLN A 51 0.50 0.10 -4.89
C GLN A 51 1.90 -0.06 -5.52
N GLY A 52 2.71 -1.02 -5.06
CA GLY A 52 4.05 -1.28 -5.58
C GLY A 52 5.08 -0.23 -5.17
N TRP A 53 4.88 0.47 -4.04
CA TRP A 53 5.88 1.41 -3.56
C TRP A 53 7.13 0.68 -3.06
N THR A 54 8.29 1.32 -3.26
CA THR A 54 9.54 0.73 -2.79
C THR A 54 9.58 0.69 -1.25
N PRO A 55 10.11 -0.40 -0.66
CA PRO A 55 10.21 -0.55 0.80
C PRO A 55 10.94 0.62 1.47
N LYS A 56 11.95 1.19 0.79
CA LYS A 56 12.71 2.34 1.30
C LYS A 56 11.86 3.61 1.39
N LYS A 57 10.97 3.84 0.41
CA LYS A 57 10.06 4.98 0.40
C LYS A 57 9.04 4.85 1.55
N ILE A 58 8.51 3.65 1.74
CA ILE A 58 7.60 3.35 2.85
C ILE A 58 8.29 3.54 4.21
N GLN A 59 9.55 3.09 4.35
CA GLN A 59 10.35 3.29 5.55
C GLN A 59 10.44 4.78 5.95
N VAL A 60 10.75 5.65 4.99
CA VAL A 60 10.88 7.11 5.23
C VAL A 60 9.52 7.72 5.58
N LEU A 61 8.45 7.33 4.88
CA LEU A 61 7.10 7.83 5.11
C LEU A 61 6.55 7.46 6.50
N LEU A 62 6.81 6.22 6.95
CA LEU A 62 6.40 5.72 8.26
C LEU A 62 7.32 6.18 9.40
N GLY A 63 8.50 6.74 9.08
CA GLY A 63 9.51 7.17 10.05
C GLY A 63 10.22 6.00 10.74
N HIS A 64 10.34 4.85 10.08
CA HIS A 64 11.08 3.71 10.63
C HIS A 64 12.59 3.98 10.58
N SER A 65 13.27 3.78 11.70
CA SER A 65 14.73 3.97 11.82
C SER A 65 15.52 2.98 10.95
N SER A 66 14.98 1.77 10.78
CA SER A 66 15.59 0.71 9.98
C SER A 66 14.60 0.12 8.98
N ILE A 67 15.14 -0.37 7.87
CA ILE A 67 14.38 -1.12 6.88
C ILE A 67 13.90 -2.47 7.44
N ASN A 68 14.66 -3.07 8.36
CA ASN A 68 14.29 -4.31 9.03
C ASN A 68 12.93 -4.20 9.71
N MET A 69 12.66 -3.10 10.43
CA MET A 69 11.35 -2.89 11.07
C MET A 69 10.19 -2.93 10.07
N THR A 70 10.42 -2.50 8.82
CA THR A 70 9.41 -2.54 7.77
C THR A 70 9.24 -3.96 7.23
N PHE A 71 10.33 -4.69 7.02
CA PHE A 71 10.30 -6.07 6.53
C PHE A 71 9.86 -7.09 7.57
N ASP A 72 10.17 -6.88 8.84
CA ASP A 72 9.75 -7.75 9.94
C ASP A 72 8.22 -7.75 10.06
N VAL A 73 7.58 -6.60 9.81
CA VAL A 73 6.12 -6.45 9.91
C VAL A 73 5.42 -6.76 8.59
N TYR A 74 5.92 -6.25 7.47
CA TYR A 74 5.22 -6.31 6.18
C TYR A 74 5.92 -7.16 5.12
N GLY A 75 7.02 -7.84 5.45
CA GLY A 75 7.83 -8.62 4.51
C GLY A 75 7.02 -9.62 3.69
N HIS A 76 6.01 -10.22 4.31
CA HIS A 76 5.09 -11.17 3.67
C HIS A 76 4.23 -10.54 2.56
N LEU A 77 3.99 -9.23 2.59
CA LEU A 77 3.23 -8.51 1.56
C LEU A 77 4.06 -8.19 0.31
N PHE A 78 5.39 -8.26 0.39
CA PHE A 78 6.28 -8.05 -0.75
C PHE A 78 6.53 -9.32 -1.57
N HIS A 79 6.08 -10.49 -1.08
CA HIS A 79 6.33 -11.75 -1.76
C HIS A 79 5.23 -12.00 -2.81
N ASN A 80 5.59 -11.91 -4.10
CA ASN A 80 4.71 -12.26 -5.21
C ASN A 80 5.40 -13.31 -6.12
N PRO A 81 5.26 -14.60 -5.81
CA PRO A 81 6.00 -15.66 -6.49
C PRO A 81 5.65 -15.77 -7.98
N GLU A 82 4.43 -15.36 -8.38
CA GLU A 82 4.01 -15.35 -9.77
C GLU A 82 4.76 -14.27 -10.58
N GLU A 83 4.95 -13.09 -10.00
CA GLU A 83 5.73 -12.02 -10.61
C GLU A 83 7.20 -12.38 -10.72
N ASP A 84 7.77 -13.01 -9.69
CA ASP A 84 9.18 -13.44 -9.69
C ASP A 84 9.45 -14.43 -10.84
N VAL A 85 8.58 -15.43 -11.02
CA VAL A 85 8.69 -16.41 -12.12
C VAL A 85 8.52 -15.73 -13.48
N ALA A 86 7.56 -14.81 -13.61
CA ALA A 86 7.33 -14.08 -14.86
C ALA A 86 8.53 -13.19 -15.24
N GLN A 87 9.15 -12.53 -14.25
CA GLN A 87 10.35 -11.74 -14.47
C GLN A 87 11.54 -12.61 -14.87
N MET A 88 11.72 -13.77 -14.23
CA MET A 88 12.76 -14.73 -14.61
C MET A 88 12.59 -15.23 -16.05
N ALA A 89 11.39 -15.68 -16.41
CA ALA A 89 11.09 -16.14 -17.77
C ALA A 89 11.31 -15.03 -18.82
N LYS A 90 10.97 -13.78 -18.49
CA LYS A 90 11.25 -12.63 -19.35
C LYS A 90 12.75 -12.41 -19.54
N MET A 91 13.54 -12.44 -18.46
CA MET A 91 14.99 -12.30 -18.53
C MET A 91 15.63 -13.39 -19.38
N GLU A 92 15.17 -14.65 -19.25
CA GLU A 92 15.64 -15.76 -20.10
C GLU A 92 15.34 -15.51 -21.58
N SER A 93 14.13 -15.04 -21.90
CA SER A 93 13.76 -14.70 -23.28
C SER A 93 14.58 -13.54 -23.83
N ASP A 94 14.80 -12.48 -23.04
CA ASP A 94 15.58 -11.31 -23.45
C ASP A 94 17.06 -11.68 -23.71
N LEU A 95 17.61 -12.63 -22.94
CA LEU A 95 18.99 -13.09 -23.09
C LEU A 95 19.19 -14.00 -24.30
N LEU A 96 18.22 -14.85 -24.63
CA LEU A 96 18.25 -15.72 -25.82
C LEU A 96 17.99 -14.95 -27.13
N ALA A 97 17.37 -13.77 -27.03
CA ALA A 97 17.10 -12.91 -28.17
C ALA A 97 18.27 -11.97 -28.54
N ALA A 98 19.31 -11.89 -27.70
CA ALA A 98 20.52 -11.10 -27.89
C ALA A 98 21.65 -11.91 -28.53
#